data_AF-A0A1I6K0K2-F1
#
_entry.id   AF-A0A1I6K0K2-F1
#
_cell.length_a   1.000
_cell.length_b   1.000
_cell.length_c   1.000
_cell.angle_alpha   90.00
_cell.angle_beta   90.00
_cell.angle_gamma   90.00
#
_symmetry.space_group_name_H-M   'P 1'
#
loop_
_entity.id
_entity.type
_entity.pdbx_description
1 polymer ?
#
loop_
_entity_poly.entity_id
_entity_poly.type
_entity_poly.pdbx_seq_one_letter_code
_entity_poly.pdbx_strand_id
1 'polypeptide(L)'
;MKHDTNFQIAAETSISSDSLNTITAPTPADAAPASSSEAPEPATNPTDNPGEGGEGGKGATPPSPPSDAPASESGAPAAPQAEARDIYRPAPETNPVIDALARSGLYRDEPHEGEHRITCPWAGEHAPGEQGDALYFAPTEAVPSGLFHCPCSHEKARGIGALFDHLKVDRHAARCKATIRVINGEVHRVVTAAEKVLAARGAFYRSNGVIVTLKTDPATGDVTTDAVTEQSLTLHLSAASDWMKYDARSEKWERRDVPSNVVNALHKSQGTGELPALTRLARQPYLRPSDARLVSTPGYDPVTGIYAAFDPSHYSIPLLTRENALAALNRLKSLLTEFEFESSEDRSAALCAMLTASIRDSLKVAPAFNITASSPGSGKSYLASVIAPFAGPGEARSISYPVTNEEATKVVLSLALEQPAAVCFDDMPTDWLPHGAMNRMLTNGSITERVLGSSRVVTAGGELRHGHR
;
A
#
# COMPACT_ATOMS: atom_id res chain seq x y z
N MET A 1 -27.28 43.52 -16.52
CA MET A 1 -27.39 42.21 -17.20
C MET A 1 -27.41 41.13 -16.13
N LYS A 2 -28.07 39.99 -16.37
CA LYS A 2 -28.15 38.90 -15.38
C LYS A 2 -26.98 37.94 -15.55
N HIS A 3 -26.53 37.36 -14.44
CA HIS A 3 -25.72 36.15 -14.41
C HIS A 3 -26.35 35.22 -13.37
N ASP A 4 -26.80 34.06 -13.82
CA ASP A 4 -27.41 33.03 -12.98
C ASP A 4 -26.30 32.03 -12.53
N THR A 5 -26.53 31.22 -11.50
CA THR A 5 -25.47 30.41 -10.86
C THR A 5 -25.95 29.04 -10.40
N ASN A 6 -25.31 27.98 -10.91
CA ASN A 6 -25.58 26.57 -10.59
C ASN A 6 -24.44 25.96 -9.76
N PHE A 7 -24.66 24.77 -9.17
CA PHE A 7 -23.74 24.07 -8.26
C PHE A 7 -23.81 22.57 -8.51
N GLN A 8 -22.71 21.81 -8.44
CA GLN A 8 -22.70 20.41 -8.88
C GLN A 8 -21.82 19.50 -7.99
N ILE A 9 -22.20 18.24 -7.80
CA ILE A 9 -21.51 17.28 -6.91
C ILE A 9 -21.13 15.99 -7.65
N ALA A 10 -19.89 15.55 -7.44
CA ALA A 10 -19.48 14.14 -7.45
C ALA A 10 -18.99 13.73 -6.05
N ALA A 11 -19.02 12.44 -5.67
CA ALA A 11 -18.72 11.97 -4.30
C ALA A 11 -17.72 10.80 -4.29
N GLU A 12 -16.71 10.75 -3.39
CA GLU A 12 -15.65 9.70 -3.37
C GLU A 12 -14.91 9.30 -2.04
N THR A 13 -15.50 9.54 -0.86
CA THR A 13 -15.33 8.86 0.46
C THR A 13 -14.16 9.27 1.40
N SER A 14 -14.38 9.30 2.75
CA SER A 14 -13.42 9.58 3.88
C SER A 14 -13.87 9.12 5.32
N ILE A 15 -13.19 9.48 6.43
CA ILE A 15 -13.41 9.05 7.87
C ILE A 15 -13.16 10.24 8.87
N SER A 16 -13.26 10.21 10.23
CA SER A 16 -13.62 9.25 11.35
C SER A 16 -14.46 10.01 12.45
N SER A 17 -14.50 9.86 13.80
CA SER A 17 -14.04 8.95 14.92
C SER A 17 -15.25 8.75 15.92
N ASP A 18 -15.30 8.11 17.12
CA ASP A 18 -14.41 7.51 18.16
C ASP A 18 -15.33 6.66 19.13
N SER A 19 -14.98 5.90 20.20
CA SER A 19 -13.74 5.52 20.93
C SER A 19 -13.97 4.31 21.91
N LEU A 20 -12.87 3.78 22.49
CA LEU A 20 -12.70 3.09 23.81
C LEU A 20 -13.20 1.64 24.14
N ASN A 21 -12.23 0.88 24.69
CA ASN A 21 -12.27 -0.31 25.59
C ASN A 21 -12.34 -1.78 25.06
N THR A 22 -11.14 -2.35 24.86
CA THR A 22 -10.64 -3.64 25.43
C THR A 22 -11.48 -4.92 25.42
N ILE A 23 -11.01 -5.97 24.71
CA ILE A 23 -10.53 -7.27 25.27
C ILE A 23 -10.04 -8.26 24.17
N THR A 24 -8.92 -8.93 24.47
CA THR A 24 -8.31 -10.19 23.96
C THR A 24 -8.83 -10.86 22.67
N ALA A 25 -7.90 -11.16 21.75
CA ALA A 25 -8.11 -12.00 20.57
C ALA A 25 -7.88 -13.51 20.81
N PRO A 26 -8.65 -14.41 20.17
CA PRO A 26 -8.34 -15.84 20.04
C PRO A 26 -7.79 -16.23 18.65
N THR A 27 -6.95 -17.26 18.63
CA THR A 27 -6.30 -17.83 17.43
C THR A 27 -7.31 -18.48 16.45
N PRO A 28 -7.12 -18.39 15.12
CA PRO A 28 -7.90 -19.18 14.17
C PRO A 28 -7.49 -20.67 14.22
N ALA A 29 -8.48 -21.57 14.19
CA ALA A 29 -8.27 -23.01 14.09
C ALA A 29 -9.09 -23.60 12.93
N ASP A 30 -8.48 -24.61 12.29
CA ASP A 30 -9.07 -25.64 11.42
C ASP A 30 -10.00 -25.22 10.26
N ALA A 31 -9.40 -25.14 9.07
CA ALA A 31 -10.11 -25.30 7.80
C ALA A 31 -10.18 -26.79 7.41
N ALA A 32 -11.38 -27.29 7.09
CA ALA A 32 -11.60 -28.63 6.53
C ALA A 32 -12.71 -28.59 5.45
N PRO A 33 -12.73 -29.51 4.45
CA PRO A 33 -13.01 -29.05 3.08
C PRO A 33 -14.17 -29.72 2.31
N ALA A 34 -14.60 -29.00 1.27
CA ALA A 34 -14.98 -29.46 -0.08
C ALA A 34 -16.05 -30.55 -0.30
N SER A 35 -17.15 -30.14 -0.94
CA SER A 35 -17.93 -30.89 -1.95
C SER A 35 -18.78 -29.88 -2.74
N SER A 36 -19.19 -30.08 -4.00
CA SER A 36 -18.77 -31.00 -5.08
C SER A 36 -19.46 -30.57 -6.39
N SER A 37 -18.91 -30.95 -7.57
CA SER A 37 -19.53 -30.81 -8.91
C SER A 37 -19.83 -29.34 -9.34
N GLU A 38 -20.06 -28.99 -10.61
CA GLU A 38 -20.29 -29.79 -11.83
C GLU A 38 -19.69 -29.06 -13.07
N ALA A 39 -19.48 -29.77 -14.18
CA ALA A 39 -18.97 -29.20 -15.43
C ALA A 39 -19.67 -29.80 -16.66
N PRO A 40 -19.91 -29.04 -17.75
CA PRO A 40 -20.26 -29.57 -19.05
C PRO A 40 -19.14 -29.45 -20.10
N GLU A 41 -19.16 -30.35 -21.08
CA GLU A 41 -18.16 -30.53 -22.15
C GLU A 41 -18.34 -29.60 -23.38
N PRO A 42 -17.33 -29.48 -24.28
CA PRO A 42 -17.34 -28.49 -25.37
C PRO A 42 -18.05 -28.96 -26.66
N ALA A 43 -18.46 -28.00 -27.49
CA ALA A 43 -19.00 -28.22 -28.83
C ALA A 43 -17.96 -27.97 -29.94
N THR A 44 -18.13 -28.62 -31.10
CA THR A 44 -17.10 -28.69 -32.17
C THR A 44 -17.38 -27.82 -33.41
N ASN A 45 -16.27 -27.46 -34.07
CA ASN A 45 -16.08 -26.94 -35.44
C ASN A 45 -17.10 -27.42 -36.52
N PRO A 46 -17.34 -26.63 -37.61
CA PRO A 46 -16.39 -26.69 -38.74
C PRO A 46 -16.15 -25.42 -39.61
N THR A 47 -14.98 -25.46 -40.28
CA THR A 47 -14.50 -24.85 -41.55
C THR A 47 -15.38 -23.92 -42.40
N ASP A 48 -14.77 -22.85 -42.95
CA ASP A 48 -14.33 -22.87 -44.37
C ASP A 48 -13.27 -21.80 -44.75
N ASN A 49 -12.65 -21.96 -45.93
CA ASN A 49 -11.63 -21.11 -46.60
C ASN A 49 -12.21 -20.62 -47.97
N PRO A 50 -11.52 -19.93 -48.92
CA PRO A 50 -10.14 -19.40 -49.05
C PRO A 50 -10.11 -17.84 -49.23
N GLY A 51 -9.03 -17.12 -49.59
CA GLY A 51 -7.59 -17.42 -49.73
C GLY A 51 -6.92 -16.66 -50.91
N GLU A 52 -5.74 -16.06 -50.67
CA GLU A 52 -4.82 -15.37 -51.61
C GLU A 52 -3.46 -15.17 -50.88
N GLY A 53 -2.28 -14.97 -51.49
CA GLY A 53 -1.95 -14.92 -52.92
C GLY A 53 -0.51 -14.44 -53.24
N GLY A 54 0.54 -15.11 -52.72
CA GLY A 54 1.96 -14.80 -53.06
C GLY A 54 2.58 -13.59 -52.34
N GLU A 55 3.87 -13.26 -52.50
CA GLU A 55 5.00 -14.03 -53.07
C GLU A 55 6.38 -13.47 -52.59
N GLY A 56 7.36 -14.35 -52.35
CA GLY A 56 8.79 -14.00 -52.14
C GLY A 56 9.18 -13.36 -50.78
N GLY A 57 10.41 -13.50 -50.29
CA GLY A 57 11.53 -14.33 -50.77
C GLY A 57 12.89 -13.91 -50.18
N LYS A 58 13.77 -14.88 -49.89
CA LYS A 58 15.07 -14.78 -49.18
C LYS A 58 14.93 -14.56 -47.65
N GLY A 59 15.66 -15.23 -46.76
CA GLY A 59 16.67 -16.28 -46.95
C GLY A 59 18.01 -15.95 -46.28
N ALA A 60 18.14 -16.24 -44.99
CA ALA A 60 19.39 -16.15 -44.24
C ALA A 60 19.46 -17.24 -43.16
N THR A 61 20.49 -18.08 -43.21
CA THR A 61 20.72 -19.20 -42.29
C THR A 61 21.46 -18.72 -41.03
N PRO A 62 21.12 -19.19 -39.81
CA PRO A 62 21.86 -18.82 -38.60
C PRO A 62 23.25 -19.48 -38.54
N PRO A 63 24.27 -18.82 -37.96
CA PRO A 63 25.58 -19.41 -37.72
C PRO A 63 25.58 -20.34 -36.49
N SER A 64 26.22 -21.50 -36.61
CA SER A 64 26.49 -22.44 -35.51
C SER A 64 27.80 -22.08 -34.77
N PRO A 65 28.04 -22.58 -33.54
CA PRO A 65 29.09 -22.05 -32.66
C PRO A 65 30.50 -22.63 -32.93
N PRO A 66 31.57 -21.98 -32.42
CA PRO A 66 32.91 -22.56 -32.35
C PRO A 66 33.00 -23.67 -31.29
N SER A 67 33.98 -24.58 -31.46
CA SER A 67 34.16 -25.82 -30.68
C SER A 67 35.23 -25.70 -29.58
N ASP A 68 35.15 -26.58 -28.58
CA ASP A 68 36.04 -26.66 -27.41
C ASP A 68 37.49 -27.05 -27.70
N ALA A 69 38.42 -26.54 -26.89
CA ALA A 69 39.66 -27.21 -26.47
C ALA A 69 40.14 -26.65 -25.11
N PRO A 70 40.77 -27.44 -24.22
CA PRO A 70 40.87 -27.11 -22.78
C PRO A 70 42.25 -26.61 -22.31
N ALA A 71 42.29 -25.94 -21.14
CA ALA A 71 43.52 -25.68 -20.38
C ALA A 71 43.31 -25.61 -18.85
N SER A 72 44.05 -26.47 -18.13
CA SER A 72 44.43 -26.41 -16.70
C SER A 72 43.41 -25.99 -15.64
N GLU A 73 42.96 -26.96 -14.83
CA GLU A 73 42.51 -26.70 -13.46
C GLU A 73 43.70 -26.32 -12.56
N SER A 74 43.50 -25.36 -11.64
CA SER A 74 44.37 -25.15 -10.48
C SER A 74 43.50 -24.81 -9.26
N GLY A 75 43.21 -25.82 -8.43
CA GLY A 75 42.24 -25.70 -7.35
C GLY A 75 42.68 -24.79 -6.20
N ALA A 76 41.86 -23.78 -5.90
CA ALA A 76 41.85 -23.09 -4.61
C ALA A 76 40.63 -23.57 -3.80
N PRO A 77 40.72 -23.69 -2.46
CA PRO A 77 39.65 -24.27 -1.65
C PRO A 77 38.39 -23.40 -1.65
N ALA A 78 37.26 -24.00 -2.02
CA ALA A 78 35.98 -23.30 -2.11
C ALA A 78 35.35 -23.07 -0.73
N ALA A 79 35.63 -21.91 -0.13
CA ALA A 79 34.76 -21.31 0.88
C ALA A 79 33.33 -21.12 0.30
N PRO A 80 32.26 -21.13 1.12
CA PRO A 80 30.89 -21.37 0.65
C PRO A 80 30.32 -20.25 -0.24
N GLN A 81 30.56 -20.36 -1.56
CA GLN A 81 30.21 -19.33 -2.54
C GLN A 81 28.69 -19.08 -2.67
N ALA A 82 27.83 -20.04 -2.31
CA ALA A 82 26.38 -19.89 -2.37
C ALA A 82 25.90 -18.73 -1.48
N GLU A 83 26.38 -18.69 -0.22
CA GLU A 83 25.99 -17.67 0.75
C GLU A 83 26.48 -16.27 0.36
N ALA A 84 27.60 -16.15 -0.34
CA ALA A 84 28.20 -14.88 -0.73
C ALA A 84 27.51 -14.22 -1.95
N ARG A 85 26.80 -14.99 -2.77
CA ARG A 85 26.12 -14.51 -4.00
C ARG A 85 24.70 -13.97 -3.76
N ASP A 86 24.17 -14.16 -2.56
CA ASP A 86 22.84 -13.66 -2.21
C ASP A 86 22.84 -12.13 -2.04
N ILE A 87 21.87 -11.48 -2.69
CA ILE A 87 21.67 -10.03 -2.67
C ILE A 87 20.70 -9.61 -1.56
N TYR A 88 19.78 -10.49 -1.15
CA TYR A 88 18.71 -10.17 -0.21
C TYR A 88 18.52 -11.27 0.81
N ARG A 89 18.97 -11.01 2.05
CA ARG A 89 18.58 -11.82 3.20
C ARG A 89 17.42 -11.12 3.90
N PRO A 90 16.28 -11.79 4.16
CA PRO A 90 15.20 -11.21 4.96
C PRO A 90 15.67 -10.94 6.40
N ALA A 91 14.86 -10.22 7.17
CA ALA A 91 15.04 -10.20 8.62
C ALA A 91 14.83 -11.63 9.18
N PRO A 92 15.55 -12.03 10.23
CA PRO A 92 15.32 -13.34 10.86
C PRO A 92 13.96 -13.35 11.58
N GLU A 93 13.28 -14.49 11.55
CA GLU A 93 11.94 -14.67 12.16
C GLU A 93 11.99 -14.55 13.70
N THR A 94 13.13 -14.91 14.29
CA THR A 94 13.45 -14.81 15.72
C THR A 94 14.75 -14.04 15.91
N ASN A 95 14.97 -13.46 17.10
CA ASN A 95 16.22 -12.76 17.40
C ASN A 95 17.39 -13.77 17.50
N PRO A 96 18.40 -13.74 16.61
CA PRO A 96 19.45 -14.75 16.57
C PRO A 96 20.31 -14.81 17.84
N VAL A 97 20.34 -13.72 18.62
CA VAL A 97 21.03 -13.65 19.91
C VAL A 97 20.24 -14.44 20.96
N ILE A 98 18.91 -14.28 21.02
CA ILE A 98 18.02 -15.05 21.91
C ILE A 98 18.10 -16.53 21.58
N ASP A 99 18.02 -16.89 20.29
CA ASP A 99 18.12 -18.29 19.88
C ASP A 99 19.48 -18.92 20.25
N ALA A 100 20.57 -18.13 20.19
CA ALA A 100 21.89 -18.59 20.62
C ALA A 100 21.96 -18.74 22.14
N LEU A 101 21.44 -17.77 22.91
CA LEU A 101 21.34 -17.84 24.38
C LEU A 101 20.52 -19.06 24.83
N ALA A 102 19.40 -19.36 24.15
CA ALA A 102 18.56 -20.52 24.41
C ALA A 102 19.30 -21.84 24.09
N ARG A 103 19.92 -21.96 22.91
CA ARG A 103 20.75 -23.13 22.53
C ARG A 103 21.94 -23.35 23.46
N SER A 104 22.48 -22.29 24.06
CA SER A 104 23.58 -22.34 25.04
C SER A 104 23.12 -22.58 26.48
N GLY A 105 21.81 -22.66 26.76
CA GLY A 105 21.29 -22.81 28.12
C GLY A 105 21.48 -21.58 29.01
N LEU A 106 21.70 -20.40 28.40
CA LEU A 106 21.93 -19.13 29.09
C LEU A 106 20.66 -18.27 29.18
N TYR A 107 19.66 -18.48 28.34
CA TYR A 107 18.38 -17.77 28.41
C TYR A 107 17.57 -18.17 29.67
N ARG A 108 16.81 -17.24 30.25
CA ARG A 108 15.86 -17.53 31.34
C ARG A 108 14.44 -17.04 31.06
N ASP A 109 14.24 -15.73 31.09
CA ASP A 109 12.92 -15.10 31.03
C ASP A 109 12.98 -13.71 30.37
N GLU A 110 11.81 -13.20 29.98
CA GLU A 110 11.60 -11.86 29.46
C GLU A 110 10.75 -11.07 30.47
N PRO A 111 11.37 -10.35 31.43
CA PRO A 111 10.65 -9.55 32.43
C PRO A 111 9.79 -8.43 31.82
N HIS A 112 10.24 -7.83 30.72
CA HIS A 112 9.54 -6.78 29.97
C HIS A 112 9.83 -6.95 28.47
N GLU A 113 8.96 -6.43 27.59
CA GLU A 113 9.11 -6.52 26.13
C GLU A 113 10.49 -6.04 25.66
N GLY A 114 11.30 -6.95 25.10
CA GLY A 114 12.65 -6.68 24.62
C GLY A 114 13.73 -6.58 25.70
N GLU A 115 13.42 -6.78 26.99
CA GLU A 115 14.37 -6.97 28.09
C GLU A 115 14.40 -8.45 28.48
N HIS A 116 15.55 -9.12 28.28
CA HIS A 116 15.71 -10.55 28.52
C HIS A 116 16.72 -10.80 29.64
N ARG A 117 16.33 -11.57 30.65
CA ARG A 117 17.23 -12.03 31.71
C ARG A 117 17.98 -13.28 31.26
N ILE A 118 19.29 -13.25 31.43
CA ILE A 118 20.20 -14.33 31.04
C ILE A 118 21.19 -14.66 32.14
N THR A 119 21.69 -15.89 32.13
CA THR A 119 22.92 -16.23 32.84
C THR A 119 24.11 -15.64 32.09
N CYS A 120 24.99 -14.92 32.80
CA CYS A 120 26.18 -14.32 32.23
C CYS A 120 27.09 -15.40 31.61
N PRO A 121 27.51 -15.27 30.33
CA PRO A 121 28.41 -16.23 29.69
C PRO A 121 29.78 -16.37 30.38
N TRP A 122 30.15 -15.38 31.21
CA TRP A 122 31.38 -15.33 31.98
C TRP A 122 31.13 -15.44 33.49
N ALA A 123 30.06 -16.10 33.93
CA ALA A 123 29.76 -16.29 35.37
C ALA A 123 30.91 -16.94 36.17
N GLY A 124 31.80 -17.70 35.51
CA GLY A 124 33.03 -18.25 36.13
C GLY A 124 34.16 -17.23 36.33
N GLU A 125 34.03 -16.00 35.82
CA GLU A 125 34.93 -14.86 36.04
C GLU A 125 34.43 -13.92 37.16
N HIS A 126 33.29 -14.24 37.80
CA HIS A 126 32.66 -13.41 38.85
C HIS A 126 33.31 -13.65 40.22
N ALA A 127 33.21 -12.67 41.12
CA ALA A 127 33.71 -12.79 42.48
C ALA A 127 32.82 -13.69 43.36
N PRO A 128 33.36 -14.39 44.37
CA PRO A 128 32.57 -15.28 45.23
C PRO A 128 31.41 -14.56 45.94
N GLY A 129 30.18 -14.90 45.57
CA GLY A 129 28.95 -14.30 46.09
C GLY A 129 28.28 -13.28 45.17
N GLU A 130 28.91 -12.86 44.07
CA GLU A 130 28.22 -12.15 42.98
C GLU A 130 27.20 -13.08 42.31
N GLN A 131 26.06 -12.54 41.87
CA GLN A 131 25.06 -13.31 41.12
C GLN A 131 25.54 -13.54 39.67
N GLY A 132 25.14 -14.69 39.09
CA GLY A 132 25.45 -15.05 37.70
C GLY A 132 24.50 -14.45 36.67
N ASP A 133 23.71 -13.44 37.05
CA ASP A 133 22.58 -12.91 36.28
C ASP A 133 23.00 -11.64 35.53
N ALA A 134 22.55 -11.52 34.28
CA ALA A 134 22.81 -10.37 33.42
C ALA A 134 21.57 -10.08 32.54
N LEU A 135 21.55 -8.89 31.93
CA LEU A 135 20.47 -8.44 31.06
C LEU A 135 20.97 -8.32 29.62
N TYR A 136 20.15 -8.80 28.69
CA TYR A 136 20.27 -8.53 27.26
C TYR A 136 19.02 -7.77 26.79
N PHE A 137 19.23 -6.61 26.19
CA PHE A 137 18.17 -5.82 25.58
C PHE A 137 18.21 -6.00 24.06
N ALA A 138 17.06 -6.32 23.47
CA ALA A 138 16.91 -6.52 22.03
C ALA A 138 17.25 -5.25 21.21
N PRO A 139 17.56 -5.37 19.91
CA PRO A 139 17.89 -4.22 19.07
C PRO A 139 16.67 -3.31 18.87
N THR A 140 16.87 -2.01 19.10
CA THR A 140 15.84 -0.96 18.91
C THR A 140 16.35 0.11 17.95
N GLU A 141 15.52 1.07 17.54
CA GLU A 141 16.00 2.22 16.75
C GLU A 141 17.00 3.09 17.52
N ALA A 142 16.83 3.21 18.84
CA ALA A 142 17.75 3.94 19.72
C ALA A 142 19.04 3.16 20.03
N VAL A 143 18.97 1.83 20.09
CA VAL A 143 20.12 0.94 20.31
C VAL A 143 20.19 -0.13 19.20
N PRO A 144 20.70 0.21 17.99
CA PRO A 144 20.57 -0.64 16.79
C PRO A 144 21.31 -1.98 16.79
N SER A 145 22.00 -2.33 17.87
CA SER A 145 22.67 -3.63 18.07
C SER A 145 22.26 -4.30 19.39
N GLY A 146 21.23 -3.78 20.06
CA GLY A 146 20.90 -4.17 21.43
C GLY A 146 21.97 -3.76 22.46
N LEU A 147 21.73 -4.07 23.72
CA LEU A 147 22.64 -3.83 24.83
C LEU A 147 22.85 -5.12 25.63
N PHE A 148 24.02 -5.30 26.20
CA PHE A 148 24.29 -6.31 27.23
C PHE A 148 24.85 -5.60 28.45
N HIS A 149 24.31 -5.91 29.63
CA HIS A 149 24.73 -5.38 30.91
C HIS A 149 24.86 -6.53 31.92
N CYS A 150 26.07 -6.74 32.42
CA CYS A 150 26.31 -7.50 33.64
C CYS A 150 26.43 -6.50 34.81
N PRO A 151 25.73 -6.69 35.94
CA PRO A 151 25.95 -5.91 37.17
C PRO A 151 27.33 -6.12 37.83
N CYS A 152 28.18 -6.96 37.22
CA CYS A 152 29.43 -7.45 37.76
C CYS A 152 30.66 -6.65 37.28
N SER A 153 31.78 -6.86 37.95
CA SER A 153 33.00 -6.04 37.82
C SER A 153 33.63 -5.95 36.41
N HIS A 154 33.23 -6.79 35.45
CA HIS A 154 33.74 -6.81 34.07
C HIS A 154 32.85 -6.09 33.04
N GLU A 155 31.80 -5.37 33.45
CA GLU A 155 30.92 -4.55 32.59
C GLU A 155 31.69 -3.70 31.55
N LYS A 156 32.79 -3.06 31.98
CA LYS A 156 33.63 -2.20 31.13
C LYS A 156 34.50 -2.95 30.10
N ALA A 157 34.57 -4.28 30.19
CA ALA A 157 35.39 -5.14 29.34
C ALA A 157 34.56 -6.12 28.48
N ARG A 158 33.36 -6.51 28.92
CA ARG A 158 32.47 -7.46 28.25
C ARG A 158 31.20 -6.79 27.70
N GLY A 159 31.35 -5.82 26.80
CA GLY A 159 30.21 -5.19 26.12
C GLY A 159 29.52 -6.12 25.10
N ILE A 160 28.40 -5.67 24.52
CA ILE A 160 27.55 -6.44 23.58
C ILE A 160 28.30 -7.14 22.44
N GLY A 161 29.37 -6.54 21.91
CA GLY A 161 30.22 -7.18 20.89
C GLY A 161 30.91 -8.47 21.38
N ALA A 162 31.31 -8.54 22.65
CA ALA A 162 31.88 -9.75 23.24
C ALA A 162 30.82 -10.85 23.43
N LEU A 163 29.55 -10.49 23.65
CA LEU A 163 28.44 -11.45 23.72
C LEU A 163 28.22 -12.10 22.34
N PHE A 164 28.24 -11.30 21.27
CA PHE A 164 28.15 -11.81 19.89
C PHE A 164 29.31 -12.75 19.55
N ASP A 165 30.54 -12.36 19.90
CA ASP A 165 31.74 -13.16 19.64
C ASP A 165 31.74 -14.48 20.44
N HIS A 166 31.23 -14.48 21.69
CA HIS A 166 31.05 -15.68 22.50
C HIS A 166 29.98 -16.62 21.91
N LEU A 167 28.80 -16.08 21.59
CA LEU A 167 27.67 -16.84 21.04
C LEU A 167 27.86 -17.23 19.56
N LYS A 168 28.93 -16.72 18.92
CA LYS A 168 29.24 -16.87 17.49
C LYS A 168 28.12 -16.36 16.57
N VAL A 169 27.40 -15.32 17.01
CA VAL A 169 26.34 -14.66 16.24
C VAL A 169 26.97 -13.58 15.38
N ASP A 170 26.66 -13.56 14.08
CA ASP A 170 27.10 -12.51 13.18
C ASP A 170 26.55 -11.13 13.62
N ARG A 171 27.40 -10.10 13.55
CA ARG A 171 27.10 -8.76 14.06
C ARG A 171 26.09 -7.98 13.20
N HIS A 172 25.76 -8.46 12.01
CA HIS A 172 24.67 -7.94 11.18
C HIS A 172 23.37 -8.69 11.48
N ALA A 173 23.41 -10.02 11.54
CA ALA A 173 22.28 -10.85 11.94
C ALA A 173 21.73 -10.48 13.33
N ALA A 174 22.61 -10.20 14.29
CA ALA A 174 22.26 -9.76 15.66
C ALA A 174 21.45 -8.45 15.73
N ARG A 175 21.37 -7.68 14.64
CA ARG A 175 20.61 -6.42 14.56
C ARG A 175 19.15 -6.64 14.17
N CYS A 176 18.76 -7.87 13.84
CA CYS A 176 17.40 -8.29 13.49
C CYS A 176 16.79 -7.52 12.29
N LYS A 177 17.62 -7.12 11.32
CA LYS A 177 17.19 -6.41 10.09
C LYS A 177 17.47 -7.23 8.83
N ALA A 178 16.67 -6.98 7.78
CA ALA A 178 16.97 -7.49 6.46
C ALA A 178 18.30 -6.91 5.94
N THR A 179 19.05 -7.70 5.17
CA THR A 179 20.35 -7.29 4.62
C THR A 179 20.31 -7.24 3.11
N ILE A 180 20.70 -6.09 2.54
CA ILE A 180 20.78 -5.87 1.08
C ILE A 180 22.26 -5.70 0.69
N ARG A 181 22.76 -6.56 -0.20
CA ARG A 181 24.13 -6.48 -0.73
C ARG A 181 24.16 -5.74 -2.07
N VAL A 182 24.92 -4.64 -2.12
CA VAL A 182 25.08 -3.80 -3.31
C VAL A 182 26.15 -4.40 -4.22
N ILE A 183 25.72 -5.17 -5.22
CA ILE A 183 26.58 -5.80 -6.22
C ILE A 183 26.55 -4.98 -7.54
N ASN A 184 27.73 -4.72 -8.10
CA ASN A 184 27.86 -4.01 -9.38
C ASN A 184 27.23 -4.82 -10.53
N GLY A 185 26.48 -4.15 -11.42
CA GLY A 185 25.71 -4.79 -12.50
C GLY A 185 24.32 -5.26 -12.08
N GLU A 186 24.12 -5.60 -10.81
CA GLU A 186 22.89 -6.24 -10.32
C GLU A 186 21.82 -5.25 -9.80
N VAL A 187 21.81 -4.02 -10.32
CA VAL A 187 20.96 -2.92 -9.85
C VAL A 187 19.47 -3.32 -9.81
N HIS A 188 19.00 -4.09 -10.79
CA HIS A 188 17.62 -4.58 -10.83
C HIS A 188 17.27 -5.46 -9.62
N ARG A 189 18.09 -6.46 -9.28
CA ARG A 189 17.90 -7.32 -8.09
C ARG A 189 17.98 -6.52 -6.78
N VAL A 190 18.87 -5.53 -6.73
CA VAL A 190 19.02 -4.63 -5.56
C VAL A 190 17.79 -3.71 -5.39
N VAL A 191 17.17 -3.26 -6.48
CA VAL A 191 15.87 -2.53 -6.45
C VAL A 191 14.74 -3.44 -5.98
N THR A 192 14.62 -4.66 -6.52
CA THR A 192 13.61 -5.64 -6.06
C THR A 192 13.79 -6.00 -4.58
N ALA A 193 15.03 -6.13 -4.10
CA ALA A 193 15.34 -6.36 -2.68
C ALA A 193 14.88 -5.18 -1.80
N ALA A 194 15.13 -3.94 -2.23
CA ALA A 194 14.64 -2.75 -1.54
C ALA A 194 13.10 -2.68 -1.52
N GLU A 195 12.45 -3.07 -2.61
CA GLU A 195 11.00 -3.11 -2.69
C GLU A 195 10.38 -4.17 -1.76
N LYS A 196 11.03 -5.34 -1.60
CA LYS A 196 10.64 -6.34 -0.58
C LYS A 196 10.73 -5.81 0.83
N VAL A 197 11.78 -5.05 1.15
CA VAL A 197 11.93 -4.42 2.47
C VAL A 197 10.83 -3.39 2.74
N LEU A 198 10.34 -2.67 1.74
CA LEU A 198 9.20 -1.75 1.91
C LEU A 198 7.86 -2.50 2.01
N ALA A 199 7.63 -3.50 1.15
CA ALA A 199 6.40 -4.31 1.17
C ALA A 199 6.23 -5.04 2.52
N ALA A 200 7.31 -5.58 3.08
CA ALA A 200 7.32 -6.25 4.39
C ALA A 200 6.96 -5.32 5.58
N ARG A 201 6.95 -3.98 5.39
CA ARG A 201 6.48 -3.03 6.42
C ARG A 201 4.97 -2.80 6.42
N GLY A 202 4.22 -3.29 5.43
CA GLY A 202 2.75 -3.12 5.32
C GLY A 202 2.22 -1.68 5.13
N ALA A 203 3.08 -0.67 5.23
CA ALA A 203 2.72 0.75 5.15
C ALA A 203 2.84 1.36 3.73
N PHE A 204 3.51 0.66 2.81
CA PHE A 204 3.83 1.15 1.47
C PHE A 204 3.00 0.44 0.41
N TYR A 205 2.45 1.24 -0.50
CA TYR A 205 1.60 0.80 -1.60
C TYR A 205 2.06 1.43 -2.91
N ARG A 206 1.55 0.93 -4.03
CA ARG A 206 1.78 1.50 -5.35
C ARG A 206 0.45 1.96 -5.96
N SER A 207 0.22 3.27 -5.99
CA SER A 207 -0.96 3.90 -6.61
C SER A 207 -0.53 4.72 -7.83
N ASN A 208 -1.27 4.63 -8.93
CA ASN A 208 -1.08 5.46 -10.14
C ASN A 208 0.36 5.50 -10.70
N GLY A 209 1.13 4.42 -10.48
CA GLY A 209 2.55 4.30 -10.89
C GLY A 209 3.56 4.96 -9.94
N VAL A 210 3.16 5.38 -8.74
CA VAL A 210 3.98 6.03 -7.70
C VAL A 210 3.95 5.20 -6.42
N ILE A 211 5.01 5.26 -5.60
CA ILE A 211 5.01 4.67 -4.26
C ILE A 211 4.31 5.65 -3.32
N VAL A 212 3.29 5.18 -2.59
CA VAL A 212 2.50 5.97 -1.66
C VAL A 212 2.46 5.33 -0.27
N THR A 213 2.28 6.17 0.75
CA THR A 213 1.89 5.77 2.11
C THR A 213 0.50 6.30 2.42
N LEU A 214 -0.23 5.62 3.30
CA LEU A 214 -1.53 6.10 3.78
C LEU A 214 -1.32 7.09 4.92
N LYS A 215 -2.08 8.19 4.91
CA LYS A 215 -2.02 9.23 5.93
C LYS A 215 -3.42 9.60 6.40
N THR A 216 -3.66 9.46 7.70
CA THR A 216 -4.85 9.96 8.40
C THR A 216 -4.67 11.44 8.73
N ASP A 217 -5.65 12.28 8.39
CA ASP A 217 -5.82 13.63 8.94
C ASP A 217 -6.35 13.53 10.38
N PRO A 218 -5.66 14.07 11.39
CA PRO A 218 -6.11 14.00 12.79
C PRO A 218 -7.30 14.92 13.12
N ALA A 219 -7.71 15.84 12.22
CA ALA A 219 -8.82 16.77 12.48
C ALA A 219 -10.17 16.25 11.97
N THR A 220 -10.19 15.64 10.79
CA THR A 220 -11.38 14.97 10.21
C THR A 220 -11.39 13.47 10.51
N GLY A 221 -10.22 12.84 10.47
CA GLY A 221 -10.03 11.39 10.38
C GLY A 221 -9.81 10.87 8.96
N ASP A 222 -9.81 11.73 7.94
CA ASP A 222 -9.70 11.36 6.52
C ASP A 222 -8.40 10.60 6.22
N VAL A 223 -8.49 9.45 5.57
CA VAL A 223 -7.31 8.77 5.01
C VAL A 223 -7.14 9.14 3.53
N THR A 224 -5.97 9.69 3.22
CA THR A 224 -5.48 10.06 1.89
C THR A 224 -4.18 9.31 1.54
N THR A 225 -3.78 9.34 0.28
CA THR A 225 -2.46 8.84 -0.17
C THR A 225 -1.43 9.96 -0.22
N ASP A 226 -0.31 9.81 0.49
CA ASP A 226 0.85 10.71 0.39
C ASP A 226 1.95 10.07 -0.47
N ALA A 227 2.63 10.88 -1.29
CA ALA A 227 3.58 10.41 -2.30
C ALA A 227 5.02 10.38 -1.75
N VAL A 228 5.61 9.17 -1.67
CA VAL A 228 6.89 8.97 -0.96
C VAL A 228 8.07 9.51 -1.77
N THR A 229 8.74 10.52 -1.23
CA THR A 229 9.88 11.20 -1.86
C THR A 229 11.16 10.36 -1.85
N GLU A 230 12.13 10.69 -2.72
CA GLU A 230 13.44 10.03 -2.76
C GLU A 230 14.18 10.13 -1.40
N GLN A 231 14.01 11.25 -0.68
CA GLN A 231 14.53 11.44 0.67
C GLN A 231 13.84 10.52 1.68
N SER A 232 12.50 10.44 1.65
CA SER A 232 11.72 9.58 2.55
C SER A 232 12.02 8.09 2.30
N LEU A 233 12.08 7.64 1.05
CA LEU A 233 12.52 6.29 0.69
C LEU A 233 13.91 5.96 1.23
N THR A 234 14.86 6.90 1.18
CA THR A 234 16.21 6.74 1.74
C THR A 234 16.19 6.50 3.26
N LEU A 235 15.34 7.23 3.99
CA LEU A 235 15.17 7.06 5.44
C LEU A 235 14.46 5.74 5.77
N HIS A 236 13.37 5.41 5.08
CA HIS A 236 12.62 4.17 5.35
C HIS A 236 13.42 2.90 5.03
N LEU A 237 14.26 2.91 3.98
CA LEU A 237 15.15 1.80 3.63
C LEU A 237 16.31 1.66 4.62
N SER A 238 16.96 2.75 5.02
CA SER A 238 18.06 2.72 6.00
C SER A 238 17.61 2.37 7.42
N ALA A 239 16.37 2.72 7.79
CA ALA A 239 15.74 2.27 9.02
C ALA A 239 15.43 0.76 8.99
N ALA A 240 14.91 0.23 7.88
CA ALA A 240 14.40 -1.14 7.80
C ALA A 240 15.43 -2.22 7.40
N SER A 241 16.59 -1.83 6.85
CA SER A 241 17.57 -2.78 6.33
C SER A 241 19.01 -2.30 6.47
N ASP A 242 19.93 -3.24 6.64
CA ASP A 242 21.37 -2.98 6.58
C ASP A 242 21.89 -3.16 5.15
N TRP A 243 22.53 -2.10 4.64
CA TRP A 243 23.07 -2.07 3.28
C TRP A 243 24.56 -2.36 3.33
N MET A 244 24.99 -3.32 2.51
CA MET A 244 26.33 -3.89 2.56
C MET A 244 27.05 -3.75 1.22
N LYS A 245 28.35 -3.43 1.25
CA LYS A 245 29.21 -3.41 0.07
C LYS A 245 30.45 -4.25 0.37
N TYR A 246 30.90 -5.06 -0.59
CA TYR A 246 32.18 -5.76 -0.49
C TYR A 246 33.33 -4.76 -0.64
N ASP A 247 34.32 -4.84 0.26
CA ASP A 247 35.64 -4.26 0.05
C ASP A 247 36.66 -5.36 -0.21
N ALA A 248 37.37 -5.21 -1.34
CA ALA A 248 38.39 -6.15 -1.77
C ALA A 248 39.74 -5.95 -1.06
N ARG A 249 39.89 -4.93 -0.20
CA ARG A 249 41.11 -4.75 0.63
C ARG A 249 40.99 -5.41 2.00
N SER A 250 39.79 -5.38 2.60
CA SER A 250 39.50 -6.07 3.87
C SER A 250 38.95 -7.49 3.68
N GLU A 251 38.66 -7.88 2.42
CA GLU A 251 37.99 -9.13 1.99
C GLU A 251 36.64 -9.37 2.66
N LYS A 252 35.94 -8.29 3.02
CA LYS A 252 34.75 -8.31 3.87
C LYS A 252 33.59 -7.51 3.28
N TRP A 253 32.41 -7.83 3.78
CA TRP A 253 31.22 -7.02 3.59
C TRP A 253 31.16 -5.94 4.67
N GLU A 254 31.17 -4.69 4.28
CA GLU A 254 31.12 -3.53 5.17
C GLU A 254 29.79 -2.79 5.02
N ARG A 255 29.28 -2.21 6.11
CA ARG A 255 28.04 -1.41 6.10
C ARG A 255 28.24 -0.14 5.28
N ARG A 256 27.18 0.29 4.60
CA ARG A 256 27.11 1.50 3.79
C ARG A 256 25.74 2.14 3.90
N ASP A 257 25.64 3.40 3.50
CA ASP A 257 24.37 4.09 3.28
C ASP A 257 23.67 3.56 2.02
N VAL A 258 22.36 3.81 1.94
CA VAL A 258 21.51 3.42 0.80
C VAL A 258 21.98 4.15 -0.48
N PRO A 259 22.33 3.43 -1.57
CA PRO A 259 22.79 4.07 -2.79
C PRO A 259 21.68 4.88 -3.48
N SER A 260 21.91 6.17 -3.72
CA SER A 260 20.93 7.06 -4.34
C SER A 260 20.51 6.61 -5.75
N ASN A 261 21.38 5.93 -6.50
CA ASN A 261 21.01 5.35 -7.80
C ASN A 261 19.96 4.23 -7.69
N VAL A 262 19.93 3.49 -6.57
CA VAL A 262 18.91 2.47 -6.29
C VAL A 262 17.60 3.13 -5.88
N VAL A 263 17.65 4.13 -4.99
CA VAL A 263 16.48 4.93 -4.59
C VAL A 263 15.82 5.57 -5.81
N ASN A 264 16.61 6.20 -6.67
CA ASN A 264 16.12 6.86 -7.88
C ASN A 264 15.50 5.86 -8.88
N ALA A 265 16.04 4.65 -8.99
CA ALA A 265 15.48 3.59 -9.84
C ALA A 265 14.17 3.02 -9.25
N LEU A 266 14.10 2.82 -7.94
CA LEU A 266 12.90 2.38 -7.23
C LEU A 266 11.77 3.42 -7.35
N HIS A 267 12.04 4.68 -7.03
CA HIS A 267 11.09 5.79 -7.11
C HIS A 267 10.52 6.02 -8.53
N LYS A 268 11.31 5.72 -9.58
CA LYS A 268 10.93 5.93 -10.99
C LYS A 268 10.44 4.65 -11.69
N SER A 269 10.41 3.52 -10.98
CA SER A 269 9.85 2.26 -11.49
C SER A 269 8.33 2.35 -11.67
N GLN A 270 7.78 1.73 -12.71
CA GLN A 270 6.33 1.77 -13.02
C GLN A 270 5.61 0.43 -12.88
N GLY A 271 5.91 -0.34 -11.82
CA GLY A 271 4.95 -1.31 -11.27
C GLY A 271 5.06 -2.79 -11.65
N THR A 272 6.20 -3.26 -12.13
CA THR A 272 6.53 -4.71 -12.16
C THR A 272 7.12 -5.17 -10.81
N GLY A 273 6.50 -4.74 -9.70
CA GLY A 273 7.13 -4.68 -8.38
C GLY A 273 6.49 -5.56 -7.31
N GLU A 274 7.14 -5.60 -6.16
CA GLU A 274 6.72 -6.40 -4.98
C GLU A 274 5.80 -5.60 -4.03
N LEU A 275 5.60 -4.30 -4.26
CA LEU A 275 4.67 -3.46 -3.49
C LEU A 275 3.20 -3.73 -3.89
N PRO A 276 2.27 -3.89 -2.92
CA PRO A 276 0.84 -4.04 -3.20
C PRO A 276 0.26 -2.85 -3.98
N ALA A 277 -0.55 -3.13 -4.99
CA ALA A 277 -1.13 -2.12 -5.87
C ALA A 277 -2.44 -1.56 -5.28
N LEU A 278 -2.43 -0.28 -4.90
CA LEU A 278 -3.59 0.42 -4.36
C LEU A 278 -4.38 1.06 -5.51
N THR A 279 -5.60 0.57 -5.74
CA THR A 279 -6.52 1.12 -6.74
C THR A 279 -7.36 2.26 -6.18
N ARG A 280 -7.79 2.12 -4.91
CA ARG A 280 -8.83 2.93 -4.29
C ARG A 280 -8.75 2.82 -2.76
N LEU A 281 -9.09 3.91 -2.09
CA LEU A 281 -9.40 3.92 -0.67
C LEU A 281 -10.92 3.80 -0.53
N ALA A 282 -11.40 2.80 0.20
CA ALA A 282 -12.80 2.70 0.57
C ALA A 282 -12.94 3.09 2.04
N ARG A 283 -13.60 4.21 2.32
CA ARG A 283 -13.63 4.78 3.68
C ARG A 283 -14.95 4.59 4.44
N GLN A 284 -15.73 3.62 3.99
CA GLN A 284 -16.82 3.01 4.75
C GLN A 284 -17.06 1.57 4.28
N PRO A 285 -17.85 0.74 4.99
CA PRO A 285 -18.20 -0.60 4.54
C PRO A 285 -18.85 -0.58 3.15
N TYR A 286 -18.29 -1.37 2.23
CA TYR A 286 -18.64 -1.38 0.81
C TYR A 286 -18.99 -2.79 0.32
N LEU A 287 -19.67 -2.89 -0.82
CA LEU A 287 -19.86 -4.17 -1.50
C LEU A 287 -18.66 -4.40 -2.42
N ARG A 288 -17.91 -5.49 -2.20
CA ARG A 288 -16.75 -5.81 -3.04
C ARG A 288 -17.20 -6.02 -4.50
N PRO A 289 -16.59 -5.34 -5.51
CA PRO A 289 -17.05 -5.40 -6.89
C PRO A 289 -17.09 -6.79 -7.55
N SER A 290 -16.32 -7.78 -7.06
CA SER A 290 -16.18 -9.10 -7.69
C SER A 290 -17.14 -10.18 -7.18
N ASP A 291 -17.61 -10.09 -5.94
CA ASP A 291 -18.49 -11.09 -5.29
C ASP A 291 -19.75 -10.47 -4.65
N ALA A 292 -19.91 -9.14 -4.72
CA ALA A 292 -20.94 -8.33 -4.05
C ALA A 292 -21.04 -8.53 -2.52
N ARG A 293 -20.01 -9.10 -1.89
CA ARG A 293 -19.95 -9.30 -0.44
C ARG A 293 -19.71 -7.97 0.25
N LEU A 294 -20.47 -7.72 1.32
CA LEU A 294 -20.22 -6.61 2.24
C LEU A 294 -18.88 -6.81 2.96
N VAL A 295 -17.96 -5.86 2.77
CA VAL A 295 -16.68 -5.76 3.48
C VAL A 295 -16.85 -4.74 4.61
N SER A 296 -16.93 -5.23 5.84
CA SER A 296 -17.05 -4.42 7.08
C SER A 296 -15.81 -4.47 7.97
N THR A 297 -14.73 -5.14 7.51
CA THR A 297 -13.44 -5.21 8.22
C THR A 297 -12.43 -4.29 7.51
N PRO A 298 -11.72 -3.41 8.22
CA PRO A 298 -10.67 -2.58 7.64
C PRO A 298 -9.45 -3.37 7.16
N GLY A 299 -8.62 -2.75 6.32
CA GLY A 299 -7.38 -3.30 5.77
C GLY A 299 -7.37 -3.46 4.25
N TYR A 300 -6.27 -3.96 3.71
CA TYR A 300 -6.06 -4.12 2.27
C TYR A 300 -6.69 -5.41 1.72
N ASP A 301 -7.50 -5.29 0.66
CA ASP A 301 -8.05 -6.41 -0.10
C ASP A 301 -7.15 -6.75 -1.31
N PRO A 302 -6.34 -7.84 -1.26
CA PRO A 302 -5.39 -8.17 -2.32
C PRO A 302 -6.06 -8.57 -3.64
N VAL A 303 -7.36 -8.88 -3.65
CA VAL A 303 -8.11 -9.25 -4.87
C VAL A 303 -8.49 -8.00 -5.69
N THR A 304 -8.81 -6.89 -5.03
CA THR A 304 -9.34 -5.68 -5.67
C THR A 304 -8.37 -4.49 -5.65
N GLY A 305 -7.34 -4.54 -4.79
CA GLY A 305 -6.44 -3.42 -4.54
C GLY A 305 -7.07 -2.30 -3.72
N ILE A 306 -8.27 -2.53 -3.16
CA ILE A 306 -8.98 -1.57 -2.33
C ILE A 306 -8.43 -1.66 -0.91
N TYR A 307 -8.06 -0.52 -0.32
CA TYR A 307 -7.77 -0.45 1.12
C TYR A 307 -9.00 0.09 1.85
N ALA A 308 -9.58 -0.73 2.73
CA ALA A 308 -10.67 -0.36 3.63
C ALA A 308 -10.11 0.46 4.79
N ALA A 309 -10.23 1.79 4.70
CA ALA A 309 -9.76 2.73 5.71
C ALA A 309 -10.97 3.35 6.43
N PHE A 310 -11.49 2.65 7.45
CA PHE A 310 -12.55 3.15 8.31
C PHE A 310 -12.48 2.54 9.71
N ASP A 311 -13.12 3.16 10.70
CA ASP A 311 -13.35 2.53 12.00
C ASP A 311 -14.65 1.71 11.93
N PRO A 312 -14.62 0.38 12.18
CA PRO A 312 -15.80 -0.46 12.05
C PRO A 312 -16.85 -0.20 13.15
N SER A 313 -16.47 0.40 14.28
CA SER A 313 -17.40 0.68 15.40
C SER A 313 -18.47 1.71 15.04
N HIS A 314 -18.20 2.60 14.09
CA HIS A 314 -19.17 3.60 13.62
C HIS A 314 -20.33 2.96 12.83
N TYR A 315 -20.10 1.77 12.24
CA TYR A 315 -21.01 1.17 11.27
C TYR A 315 -21.81 0.03 11.90
N SER A 316 -22.84 0.40 12.67
CA SER A 316 -23.87 -0.53 13.15
C SER A 316 -24.79 -1.01 12.01
N ILE A 317 -24.30 -1.96 11.19
CA ILE A 317 -25.04 -2.50 10.04
C ILE A 317 -26.09 -3.52 10.52
N PRO A 318 -27.39 -3.31 10.27
CA PRO A 318 -28.44 -4.26 10.64
C PRO A 318 -28.49 -5.45 9.66
N LEU A 319 -29.29 -6.47 10.01
CA LEU A 319 -29.62 -7.55 9.07
C LEU A 319 -30.14 -6.98 7.73
N LEU A 320 -29.65 -7.50 6.61
CA LEU A 320 -29.90 -6.97 5.27
C LEU A 320 -31.29 -7.37 4.73
N THR A 321 -32.35 -6.97 5.45
CA THR A 321 -33.75 -7.23 5.10
C THR A 321 -34.34 -6.04 4.32
N ARG A 322 -35.38 -6.32 3.52
CA ARG A 322 -36.14 -5.28 2.81
C ARG A 322 -36.77 -4.26 3.76
N GLU A 323 -37.17 -4.69 4.96
CA GLU A 323 -37.73 -3.84 6.01
C GLU A 323 -36.70 -2.84 6.54
N ASN A 324 -35.50 -3.33 6.91
CA ASN A 324 -34.41 -2.47 7.37
C ASN A 324 -33.94 -1.49 6.28
N ALA A 325 -33.92 -1.92 5.02
CA ALA A 325 -33.62 -1.05 3.88
C ALA A 325 -34.68 0.05 3.68
N LEU A 326 -35.97 -0.25 3.86
CA LEU A 326 -37.05 0.75 3.79
C LEU A 326 -37.02 1.72 5.00
N ALA A 327 -36.69 1.22 6.19
CA ALA A 327 -36.49 2.07 7.37
C ALA A 327 -35.29 3.02 7.19
N ALA A 328 -34.18 2.55 6.64
CA ALA A 328 -33.02 3.37 6.28
C ALA A 328 -33.38 4.42 5.22
N LEU A 329 -34.08 4.03 4.15
CA LEU A 329 -34.55 4.97 3.12
C LEU A 329 -35.46 6.08 3.68
N ASN A 330 -36.30 5.76 4.66
CA ASN A 330 -37.13 6.77 5.33
C ASN A 330 -36.29 7.74 6.18
N ARG A 331 -35.19 7.28 6.82
CA ARG A 331 -34.22 8.16 7.50
C ARG A 331 -33.48 9.09 6.53
N LEU A 332 -33.10 8.59 5.34
CA LEU A 332 -32.53 9.45 4.28
C LEU A 332 -33.56 10.50 3.81
N LYS A 333 -34.82 10.10 3.62
CA LYS A 333 -35.91 11.01 3.23
C LYS A 333 -36.19 12.12 4.25
N SER A 334 -35.97 11.89 5.55
CA SER A 334 -36.10 12.92 6.59
C SER A 334 -34.95 13.93 6.63
N LEU A 335 -33.78 13.62 6.07
CA LEU A 335 -32.71 14.63 5.89
C LEU A 335 -33.04 15.64 4.77
N LEU A 336 -34.05 15.32 3.95
CA LEU A 336 -34.47 16.10 2.78
C LEU A 336 -35.85 16.77 2.96
N THR A 337 -36.36 16.94 4.19
CA THR A 337 -37.69 17.56 4.43
C THR A 337 -37.66 19.08 4.55
N GLU A 338 -36.50 19.69 4.76
CA GLU A 338 -36.35 21.15 4.89
C GLU A 338 -35.99 21.83 3.55
N PHE A 339 -35.81 21.06 2.48
CA PHE A 339 -35.47 21.54 1.14
C PHE A 339 -36.72 21.69 0.26
N GLU A 340 -36.91 22.87 -0.30
CA GLU A 340 -37.96 23.18 -1.27
C GLU A 340 -37.53 22.76 -2.69
N PHE A 341 -37.78 21.49 -3.04
CA PHE A 341 -37.56 20.95 -4.38
C PHE A 341 -38.72 21.34 -5.33
N GLU A 342 -38.42 21.67 -6.58
CA GLU A 342 -39.43 22.01 -7.61
C GLU A 342 -40.26 20.79 -8.01
N SER A 343 -39.63 19.61 -8.13
CA SER A 343 -40.30 18.35 -8.48
C SER A 343 -40.01 17.20 -7.51
N SER A 344 -40.75 16.09 -7.65
CA SER A 344 -40.50 14.85 -6.90
C SER A 344 -39.24 14.12 -7.39
N GLU A 345 -38.89 14.40 -8.63
CA GLU A 345 -37.78 13.89 -9.41
C GLU A 345 -36.45 14.50 -8.91
N ASP A 346 -36.42 15.80 -8.60
CA ASP A 346 -35.24 16.45 -7.99
C ASP A 346 -34.92 15.88 -6.61
N ARG A 347 -35.95 15.70 -5.77
CA ARG A 347 -35.80 15.03 -4.46
C ARG A 347 -35.32 13.58 -4.62
N SER A 348 -35.74 12.91 -5.70
CA SER A 348 -35.30 11.55 -6.02
C SER A 348 -33.85 11.52 -6.54
N ALA A 349 -33.41 12.54 -7.27
CA ALA A 349 -32.02 12.74 -7.67
C ALA A 349 -31.12 13.02 -6.46
N ALA A 350 -31.56 13.83 -5.49
CA ALA A 350 -30.85 14.05 -4.23
C ALA A 350 -30.68 12.75 -3.42
N LEU A 351 -31.73 11.92 -3.29
CA LEU A 351 -31.63 10.58 -2.69
C LEU A 351 -30.67 9.67 -3.47
N CYS A 352 -30.69 9.74 -4.81
CA CYS A 352 -29.78 8.99 -5.66
C CYS A 352 -28.32 9.42 -5.44
N ALA A 353 -28.05 10.72 -5.21
CA ALA A 353 -26.72 11.23 -4.89
C ALA A 353 -26.20 10.69 -3.55
N MET A 354 -27.03 10.74 -2.50
CA MET A 354 -26.70 10.18 -1.17
C MET A 354 -26.37 8.68 -1.26
N LEU A 355 -27.19 7.90 -1.98
CA LEU A 355 -26.97 6.46 -2.17
C LEU A 355 -25.71 6.18 -3.02
N THR A 356 -25.51 6.95 -4.10
CA THR A 356 -24.35 6.81 -5.00
C THR A 356 -23.05 7.10 -4.26
N ALA A 357 -23.03 8.13 -3.40
CA ALA A 357 -21.91 8.43 -2.52
C ALA A 357 -21.58 7.23 -1.62
N SER A 358 -22.60 6.62 -0.99
CA SER A 358 -22.40 5.51 -0.06
C SER A 358 -21.99 4.16 -0.67
N ILE A 359 -22.32 3.91 -1.94
CA ILE A 359 -21.88 2.69 -2.66
C ILE A 359 -20.73 2.96 -3.63
N ARG A 360 -20.12 4.16 -3.59
CA ARG A 360 -19.23 4.65 -4.63
C ARG A 360 -18.08 3.70 -4.96
N ASP A 361 -17.49 3.08 -3.95
CA ASP A 361 -16.36 2.15 -4.09
C ASP A 361 -16.75 0.80 -4.71
N SER A 362 -18.04 0.50 -4.73
CA SER A 362 -18.64 -0.65 -5.43
C SER A 362 -18.90 -0.36 -6.92
N LEU A 363 -18.77 0.91 -7.36
CA LEU A 363 -19.14 1.35 -8.71
C LEU A 363 -17.94 1.60 -9.62
N LYS A 364 -17.97 1.05 -10.84
CA LYS A 364 -16.95 1.30 -11.88
C LYS A 364 -16.99 2.73 -12.44
N VAL A 365 -18.21 3.26 -12.58
CA VAL A 365 -18.51 4.66 -12.96
C VAL A 365 -19.72 5.12 -12.14
N ALA A 366 -19.82 6.41 -11.87
CA ALA A 366 -20.91 7.00 -11.12
C ALA A 366 -21.43 8.27 -11.85
N PRO A 367 -22.75 8.54 -11.81
CA PRO A 367 -23.28 9.81 -12.31
C PRO A 367 -22.77 10.98 -11.46
N ALA A 368 -22.66 12.15 -12.08
CA ALA A 368 -22.49 13.42 -11.38
C ALA A 368 -23.83 14.16 -11.31
N PHE A 369 -24.05 14.90 -10.23
CA PHE A 369 -25.36 15.46 -9.88
C PHE A 369 -25.37 16.99 -10.00
N ASN A 370 -26.40 17.52 -10.66
CA ASN A 370 -26.60 18.96 -10.80
C ASN A 370 -27.58 19.47 -9.72
N ILE A 371 -27.24 20.58 -9.07
CA ILE A 371 -28.07 21.27 -8.07
C ILE A 371 -28.22 22.72 -8.52
N THR A 372 -29.20 22.93 -9.39
CA THR A 372 -29.60 24.25 -9.87
C THR A 372 -30.57 24.89 -8.87
N ALA A 373 -30.54 26.21 -8.76
CA ALA A 373 -31.56 26.97 -8.03
C ALA A 373 -31.49 28.44 -8.45
N SER A 374 -32.66 29.04 -8.70
CA SER A 374 -32.82 30.37 -9.32
C SER A 374 -32.32 31.55 -8.47
N SER A 375 -31.98 31.34 -7.20
CA SER A 375 -31.49 32.40 -6.29
C SER A 375 -30.22 31.97 -5.52
N PRO A 376 -29.39 32.94 -5.09
CA PRO A 376 -28.45 32.75 -3.99
C PRO A 376 -29.20 32.43 -2.69
N GLY A 377 -28.58 31.66 -1.79
CA GLY A 377 -29.17 31.30 -0.50
C GLY A 377 -30.19 30.15 -0.51
N SER A 378 -30.66 29.69 -1.68
CA SER A 378 -31.60 28.56 -1.85
C SER A 378 -31.01 27.17 -1.53
N GLY A 379 -30.17 27.04 -0.50
CA GLY A 379 -29.70 25.75 0.03
C GLY A 379 -28.76 24.93 -0.87
N LYS A 380 -28.37 25.37 -2.07
CA LYS A 380 -27.54 24.60 -3.03
C LYS A 380 -26.30 23.94 -2.38
N SER A 381 -25.42 24.76 -1.82
CA SER A 381 -24.19 24.33 -1.15
C SER A 381 -24.46 23.56 0.15
N TYR A 382 -25.62 23.82 0.79
CA TYR A 382 -26.02 23.08 1.99
C TYR A 382 -26.46 21.64 1.65
N LEU A 383 -27.20 21.44 0.56
CA LEU A 383 -27.52 20.11 0.04
C LEU A 383 -26.22 19.34 -0.32
N ALA A 384 -25.20 20.03 -0.81
CA ALA A 384 -23.87 19.44 -1.01
C ALA A 384 -23.20 19.02 0.31
N SER A 385 -23.25 19.85 1.36
CA SER A 385 -22.76 19.48 2.69
C SER A 385 -23.55 18.35 3.37
N VAL A 386 -24.81 18.11 2.95
CA VAL A 386 -25.63 16.96 3.39
C VAL A 386 -25.29 15.68 2.61
N ILE A 387 -24.90 15.79 1.33
CA ILE A 387 -24.57 14.63 0.48
C ILE A 387 -23.14 14.14 0.69
N ALA A 388 -22.15 15.02 0.84
CA ALA A 388 -20.74 14.63 0.92
C ALA A 388 -20.40 13.64 2.07
N PRO A 389 -20.95 13.77 3.30
CA PRO A 389 -20.68 12.83 4.39
C PRO A 389 -21.19 11.40 4.14
N PHE A 390 -22.09 11.19 3.17
CA PHE A 390 -22.50 9.84 2.72
C PHE A 390 -21.43 9.13 1.89
N ALA A 391 -20.46 9.88 1.39
CA ALA A 391 -19.21 9.30 0.90
C ALA A 391 -18.32 9.01 2.12
N GLY A 392 -18.11 10.01 2.97
CA GLY A 392 -17.52 9.85 4.31
C GLY A 392 -17.07 11.17 4.94
N PRO A 393 -16.82 11.22 6.26
CA PRO A 393 -16.72 12.47 7.04
C PRO A 393 -15.47 13.37 6.86
N GLY A 394 -14.76 13.27 5.75
CA GLY A 394 -13.86 14.34 5.28
C GLY A 394 -14.65 15.42 4.53
N GLU A 395 -14.12 16.64 4.43
CA GLU A 395 -14.79 17.69 3.64
C GLU A 395 -14.76 17.38 2.13
N ALA A 396 -15.82 17.79 1.42
CA ALA A 396 -15.82 17.72 -0.04
C ALA A 396 -14.75 18.66 -0.61
N ARG A 397 -14.00 18.18 -1.61
CA ARG A 397 -13.05 19.00 -2.35
C ARG A 397 -13.82 20.03 -3.20
N SER A 398 -14.08 21.20 -2.63
CA SER A 398 -14.60 22.35 -3.38
C SER A 398 -13.52 22.87 -4.33
N ILE A 399 -13.91 23.08 -5.58
CA ILE A 399 -13.08 23.66 -6.63
C ILE A 399 -13.97 24.30 -7.71
N SER A 400 -13.56 25.45 -8.25
CA SER A 400 -14.25 26.08 -9.38
C SER A 400 -14.25 25.16 -10.60
N TYR A 401 -15.35 25.15 -11.34
CA TYR A 401 -15.44 24.36 -12.57
C TYR A 401 -14.51 24.93 -13.68
N PRO A 402 -13.75 24.08 -14.39
CA PRO A 402 -12.81 24.54 -15.43
C PRO A 402 -13.54 25.21 -16.60
N VAL A 403 -12.94 26.26 -17.17
CA VAL A 403 -13.47 26.99 -18.34
C VAL A 403 -12.75 26.66 -19.65
N THR A 404 -11.68 25.85 -19.60
CA THR A 404 -10.92 25.38 -20.77
C THR A 404 -10.61 23.88 -20.69
N ASN A 405 -10.37 23.23 -21.83
CA ASN A 405 -9.99 21.81 -21.87
C ASN A 405 -8.63 21.56 -21.18
N GLU A 406 -7.72 22.52 -21.33
CA GLU A 406 -6.36 22.51 -20.77
C GLU A 406 -6.39 22.64 -19.24
N GLU A 407 -7.36 23.37 -18.70
CA GLU A 407 -7.63 23.48 -17.27
C GLU A 407 -8.37 22.24 -16.74
N ALA A 408 -9.41 21.77 -17.45
CA ALA A 408 -10.13 20.55 -17.09
C ALA A 408 -9.19 19.34 -17.01
N THR A 409 -8.22 19.24 -17.92
CA THR A 409 -7.21 18.18 -17.90
C THR A 409 -6.30 18.26 -16.65
N LYS A 410 -5.96 19.47 -16.18
CA LYS A 410 -5.20 19.67 -14.92
C LYS A 410 -6.03 19.29 -13.70
N VAL A 411 -7.27 19.78 -13.63
CA VAL A 411 -8.20 19.56 -12.52
C VAL A 411 -8.46 18.08 -12.35
N VAL A 412 -8.89 17.37 -13.41
CA VAL A 412 -9.16 15.94 -13.36
C VAL A 412 -7.91 15.13 -12.98
N LEU A 413 -6.74 15.46 -13.55
CA LEU A 413 -5.50 14.75 -13.19
C LEU A 413 -5.07 14.99 -11.74
N SER A 414 -5.31 16.18 -11.18
CA SER A 414 -5.07 16.46 -9.76
C SER A 414 -6.00 15.64 -8.87
N LEU A 415 -7.30 15.68 -9.14
CA LEU A 415 -8.32 14.98 -8.37
C LEU A 415 -8.12 13.45 -8.40
N ALA A 416 -7.78 12.89 -9.56
CA ALA A 416 -7.53 11.46 -9.72
C ALA A 416 -6.19 10.99 -9.08
N LEU A 417 -5.27 11.92 -8.79
CA LEU A 417 -4.06 11.66 -7.98
C LEU A 417 -4.32 11.81 -6.48
N GLU A 418 -5.23 12.71 -6.07
CA GLU A 418 -5.56 13.01 -4.68
C GLU A 418 -6.59 12.02 -4.07
N GLN A 419 -7.47 11.45 -4.90
CA GLN A 419 -8.53 10.49 -4.54
C GLN A 419 -9.44 10.92 -3.36
N PRO A 420 -10.03 12.14 -3.36
CA PRO A 420 -10.73 12.70 -2.18
C PRO A 420 -12.20 12.27 -2.02
N ALA A 421 -12.70 12.18 -0.78
CA ALA A 421 -13.83 13.02 -0.33
C ALA A 421 -15.10 12.97 -1.19
N ALA A 422 -15.13 13.96 -2.06
CA ALA A 422 -16.14 14.32 -3.01
C ALA A 422 -15.51 15.44 -3.83
N VAL A 423 -16.07 15.77 -4.98
CA VAL A 423 -15.68 16.95 -5.74
C VAL A 423 -16.93 17.80 -5.90
N CYS A 424 -16.97 18.89 -5.15
CA CYS A 424 -18.01 19.91 -5.29
C CYS A 424 -17.50 20.91 -6.33
N PHE A 425 -18.13 20.93 -7.50
CA PHE A 425 -17.87 21.96 -8.49
C PHE A 425 -18.70 23.19 -8.15
N ASP A 426 -17.96 24.20 -7.69
CA ASP A 426 -18.44 25.39 -7.01
C ASP A 426 -18.53 26.58 -7.98
N ASP A 427 -19.39 27.56 -7.67
CA ASP A 427 -19.67 28.78 -8.45
C ASP A 427 -19.73 28.57 -9.98
N MET A 428 -20.57 27.63 -10.44
CA MET A 428 -20.71 27.33 -11.87
C MET A 428 -21.60 28.37 -12.58
N PRO A 429 -21.08 29.12 -13.58
CA PRO A 429 -21.85 30.14 -14.31
C PRO A 429 -22.78 29.55 -15.38
N THR A 430 -22.65 28.25 -15.65
CA THR A 430 -23.45 27.45 -16.59
C THR A 430 -23.55 26.02 -16.08
N ASP A 431 -24.35 25.17 -16.72
CA ASP A 431 -24.26 23.72 -16.53
C ASP A 431 -22.93 23.16 -17.10
N TRP A 432 -22.72 21.84 -16.94
CA TRP A 432 -21.53 21.08 -17.36
C TRP A 432 -21.08 21.46 -18.78
N LEU A 433 -19.90 22.07 -18.91
CA LEU A 433 -19.26 22.24 -20.22
C LEU A 433 -18.70 20.88 -20.68
N PRO A 434 -18.83 20.47 -21.96
CA PRO A 434 -18.47 19.13 -22.42
C PRO A 434 -16.95 18.95 -22.61
N HIS A 435 -16.15 19.27 -21.60
CA HIS A 435 -14.70 19.16 -21.63
C HIS A 435 -14.24 17.71 -21.75
N GLY A 436 -13.29 17.46 -22.65
CA GLY A 436 -12.86 16.10 -22.99
C GLY A 436 -12.37 15.28 -21.79
N ALA A 437 -11.67 15.91 -20.84
CA ALA A 437 -11.21 15.27 -19.61
C ALA A 437 -12.38 14.95 -18.63
N MET A 438 -13.33 15.87 -18.47
CA MET A 438 -14.53 15.66 -17.62
C MET A 438 -15.39 14.52 -18.18
N ASN A 439 -15.65 14.55 -19.50
CA ASN A 439 -16.40 13.49 -20.18
C ASN A 439 -15.70 12.13 -20.00
N ARG A 440 -14.36 12.07 -20.13
CA ARG A 440 -13.59 10.83 -19.86
C ARG A 440 -13.73 10.37 -18.42
N MET A 441 -13.59 11.26 -17.44
CA MET A 441 -13.70 10.94 -16.00
C MET A 441 -15.06 10.35 -15.62
N LEU A 442 -16.16 10.87 -16.19
CA LEU A 442 -17.52 10.43 -15.86
C LEU A 442 -17.95 9.17 -16.63
N THR A 443 -17.40 8.93 -17.83
CA THR A 443 -17.80 7.78 -18.68
C THR A 443 -16.83 6.59 -18.62
N ASN A 444 -15.56 6.82 -18.27
CA ASN A 444 -14.55 5.78 -18.13
C ASN A 444 -13.98 5.80 -16.70
N GLY A 445 -14.00 4.65 -16.01
CA GLY A 445 -13.40 4.50 -14.67
C GLY A 445 -11.87 4.58 -14.62
N SER A 446 -11.23 5.20 -15.62
CA SER A 446 -9.78 5.39 -15.74
C SER A 446 -9.48 6.56 -16.68
N ILE A 447 -8.58 7.46 -16.30
CA ILE A 447 -8.04 8.51 -17.16
C ILE A 447 -6.51 8.37 -17.31
N THR A 448 -6.00 8.50 -18.53
CA THR A 448 -4.56 8.45 -18.84
C THR A 448 -4.12 9.79 -19.41
N GLU A 449 -3.28 10.53 -18.68
CA GLU A 449 -2.81 11.87 -19.07
C GLU A 449 -1.32 12.08 -18.75
N ARG A 450 -0.73 13.10 -19.37
CA ARG A 450 0.67 13.49 -19.11
C ARG A 450 0.77 14.51 -17.97
N VAL A 451 1.63 14.23 -17.00
CA VAL A 451 1.94 15.17 -15.91
C VAL A 451 2.69 16.37 -16.47
N LEU A 452 2.16 17.58 -16.24
CA LEU A 452 2.77 18.84 -16.68
C LEU A 452 4.15 19.04 -16.04
N GLY A 453 5.07 19.65 -16.80
CA GLY A 453 6.48 19.78 -16.39
C GLY A 453 7.28 18.46 -16.43
N SER A 454 6.65 17.32 -16.74
CA SER A 454 7.27 16.00 -16.77
C SER A 454 7.18 15.35 -18.15
N SER A 455 7.95 14.27 -18.35
CA SER A 455 7.73 13.28 -19.41
C SER A 455 6.81 12.14 -18.96
N ARG A 456 6.48 12.04 -17.67
CA ARG A 456 5.67 10.96 -17.10
C ARG A 456 4.20 11.03 -17.56
N VAL A 457 3.73 9.95 -18.18
CA VAL A 457 2.30 9.65 -18.31
C VAL A 457 1.85 8.92 -17.05
N VAL A 458 0.66 9.26 -16.55
CA VAL A 458 -0.02 8.61 -15.43
C VAL A 458 -1.36 8.09 -15.93
N THR A 459 -1.71 6.87 -15.54
CA THR A 459 -3.11 6.40 -15.55
C THR A 459 -3.61 6.44 -14.12
N ALA A 460 -4.76 7.05 -13.90
CA ALA A 460 -5.40 7.16 -12.60
C ALA A 460 -6.86 6.70 -12.68
N GLY A 461 -7.28 5.91 -11.68
CA GLY A 461 -8.49 5.11 -11.75
C GLY A 461 -8.32 3.85 -12.62
N GLY A 462 -8.93 2.74 -12.19
CA GLY A 462 -8.96 1.48 -12.92
C GLY A 462 -8.95 0.25 -12.00
N GLU A 463 -9.45 -0.86 -12.51
CA GLU A 463 -9.33 -2.18 -11.86
C GLU A 463 -7.87 -2.67 -11.89
N LEU A 464 -7.51 -3.58 -10.97
CA LEU A 464 -6.21 -4.26 -10.99
C LEU A 464 -6.03 -5.07 -12.27
N ARG A 465 -5.41 -4.46 -13.28
CA ARG A 465 -4.92 -5.16 -14.49
C ARG A 465 -3.83 -6.14 -14.07
N HIS A 466 -4.24 -7.37 -13.78
CA HIS A 466 -3.32 -8.49 -13.61
C HIS A 466 -2.55 -8.64 -14.91
N GLY A 467 -1.26 -8.33 -14.89
CA GLY A 467 -0.37 -8.58 -16.02
C GLY A 467 -0.31 -10.08 -16.28
N HIS A 468 -0.73 -10.52 -17.47
CA HIS A 468 -0.47 -11.88 -17.92
C HIS A 468 1.04 -12.14 -17.85
N ARG A 469 1.42 -13.20 -17.12
CA ARG A 469 2.74 -13.81 -17.16
C ARG A 469 2.82 -14.80 -18.32
#